data_AF-A0A8J0U5T0-F1
#
_entry.id   AF-A0A8J0U5T0-F1
#
_cell.length_a   1.000
_cell.length_b   1.000
_cell.length_c   1.000
_cell.angle_alpha   90.00
_cell.angle_beta   90.00
_cell.angle_gamma   90.00
#
_symmetry.space_group_name_H-M   'P 1'
#
loop_
_entity.id
_entity.type
_entity.pdbx_description
1 polymer ?
#
loop_
_entity_poly.entity_id
_entity_poly.type
_entity_poly.pdbx_seq_one_letter_code
_entity_poly.pdbx_strand_id
1 'polypeptide(L)'
;MPATVSLDAVKPPIHEQISELHKKLQLLDGDHKAYVERSQSDIEKNDDRIQRLRQDNKKLHKKLADMLVGDEKVIKEAFHQHSAEKAAMKNKSGQAAIELMDQKLCDKMKRLNAMHHQAEKKRKHLEELQTEYQQRELELQGKMEGEEGPSQDEQSMRLLENRLEKAQLKCQEAEHIFSVYQKLKEHMQDESLTFQTQLDLIEAEILKQRNELMELQKMNKDALQARDEARADLQQQEEEVTRERRERERTLQNYKKQAEERRIHAERVERRAQRVALPGEDATVDNQQTPSGEDEEKVIRTFQEAFQRIKDATGVTDTQEIVRRFIAQGETGKHLEELKIENERTLVRLKEQKEKLEEEFRNQKYSGEAKLSRGQQDLEELQSHLQKEEKRCEKTKEELEQMSKILNETKAGIEHLASKVKHIKVPKHYFPALDGSPLSDEQVLDLLGITEEKLQKLLEELEGQDLGQILKQMEEEEFQASIEGKLPAHNIRISLPAPSKQDMFEDEEDSGEDEGDVVTRATLKRQSQQIIESKTKRRTRPKKKKGKQ
;
A
#
# COMPACT_ATOMS: atom_id res chain seq x y z
N MET A 1 94.22 -129.17 -37.44
CA MET A 1 95.42 -129.34 -38.26
C MET A 1 95.88 -130.78 -38.16
N PRO A 2 96.06 -131.44 -39.31
CA PRO A 2 96.97 -132.56 -39.44
C PRO A 2 98.43 -132.11 -39.22
N ALA A 3 99.31 -133.08 -38.93
CA ALA A 3 100.70 -133.21 -39.39
C ALA A 3 101.10 -134.71 -39.26
N THR A 4 101.25 -135.45 -40.37
CA THR A 4 102.50 -135.89 -41.07
C THR A 4 103.17 -137.20 -40.57
N VAL A 5 103.31 -138.16 -41.49
CA VAL A 5 104.55 -138.87 -41.93
C VAL A 5 105.50 -139.27 -40.78
N SER A 6 105.49 -140.50 -40.26
CA SER A 6 105.96 -141.80 -40.81
C SER A 6 107.43 -141.83 -41.26
N LEU A 7 108.29 -142.25 -40.33
CA LEU A 7 109.52 -143.01 -40.60
C LEU A 7 109.15 -144.42 -41.10
N ASP A 8 110.00 -144.92 -41.99
CA ASP A 8 110.02 -146.28 -42.54
C ASP A 8 109.96 -147.36 -41.47
N ALA A 9 109.16 -148.40 -41.72
CA ALA A 9 109.60 -149.80 -41.60
C ALA A 9 108.37 -150.73 -41.62
N VAL A 10 108.46 -151.71 -42.51
CA VAL A 10 107.81 -153.02 -42.37
C VAL A 10 106.28 -152.93 -42.26
N LYS A 11 105.71 -152.77 -43.46
CA LYS A 11 104.29 -152.82 -43.77
C LYS A 11 103.59 -153.94 -42.99
N PRO A 12 102.65 -153.61 -42.08
CA PRO A 12 101.78 -154.62 -41.50
C PRO A 12 100.79 -155.17 -42.54
N PRO A 13 100.22 -156.36 -42.30
CA PRO A 13 99.45 -157.11 -43.29
C PRO A 13 98.20 -156.33 -43.72
N ILE A 14 97.86 -156.39 -45.01
CA ILE A 14 96.68 -155.76 -45.68
C ILE A 14 95.36 -155.95 -44.90
N HIS A 15 95.27 -157.00 -44.08
CA HIS A 15 94.13 -157.31 -43.22
C HIS A 15 93.85 -156.26 -42.13
N GLU A 16 94.87 -155.64 -41.55
CA GLU A 16 94.70 -154.63 -40.48
C GLU A 16 94.12 -153.32 -41.02
N GLN A 17 94.54 -152.87 -42.21
CA GLN A 17 93.99 -151.66 -42.86
C GLN A 17 92.52 -151.82 -43.29
N ILE A 18 92.12 -153.03 -43.71
CA ILE A 18 90.72 -153.35 -44.02
C ILE A 18 89.86 -153.32 -42.74
N SER A 19 90.41 -153.77 -41.61
CA SER A 19 89.69 -153.74 -40.33
C SER A 19 89.47 -152.33 -39.77
N GLU A 20 90.44 -151.42 -39.96
CA GLU A 20 90.29 -150.01 -39.59
C GLU A 20 89.26 -149.28 -40.45
N LEU A 21 89.25 -149.51 -41.77
CA LEU A 21 88.26 -148.93 -42.68
C LEU A 21 86.83 -149.42 -42.37
N HIS A 22 86.65 -150.70 -42.06
CA HIS A 22 85.35 -151.22 -41.64
C HIS A 22 84.87 -150.61 -40.32
N LYS A 23 85.76 -150.44 -39.32
CA LYS A 23 85.40 -149.75 -38.06
C LYS A 23 85.01 -148.30 -38.30
N LYS A 24 85.68 -147.59 -39.21
CA LYS A 24 85.39 -146.19 -39.53
C LYS A 24 84.05 -146.03 -40.26
N LEU A 25 83.71 -146.95 -41.18
CA LEU A 25 82.39 -147.01 -41.82
C LEU A 25 81.29 -147.28 -40.80
N GLN A 26 81.50 -148.24 -39.89
CA GLN A 26 80.50 -148.56 -38.86
C GLN A 26 80.23 -147.40 -37.89
N LEU A 27 81.26 -146.59 -37.58
CA LEU A 27 81.12 -145.37 -36.77
C LEU A 27 80.35 -144.28 -37.53
N LEU A 28 80.63 -144.07 -38.82
CA LEU A 28 79.90 -143.11 -39.65
C LEU A 28 78.44 -143.51 -39.85
N ASP A 29 78.14 -144.80 -40.02
CA ASP A 29 76.77 -145.30 -40.10
C ASP A 29 76.03 -145.13 -38.76
N GLY A 30 76.73 -145.32 -37.64
CA GLY A 30 76.21 -145.05 -36.29
C GLY A 30 75.88 -143.57 -36.07
N ASP A 31 76.79 -142.67 -36.43
CA ASP A 31 76.59 -141.22 -36.33
C ASP A 31 75.49 -140.73 -37.28
N HIS A 32 75.44 -141.27 -38.51
CA HIS A 32 74.38 -140.91 -39.45
C HIS A 32 73.01 -141.36 -38.94
N LYS A 33 72.91 -142.56 -38.37
CA LYS A 33 71.69 -143.07 -37.74
C LYS A 33 71.27 -142.23 -36.53
N ALA A 34 72.21 -141.89 -35.63
CA ALA A 34 71.92 -141.04 -34.47
C ALA A 34 71.49 -139.62 -34.87
N TYR A 35 72.06 -139.06 -35.95
CA TYR A 35 71.67 -137.75 -36.47
C TYR A 35 70.26 -137.77 -37.08
N VAL A 36 69.93 -138.82 -37.86
CA VAL A 36 68.59 -138.98 -38.43
C VAL A 36 67.54 -139.19 -37.34
N GLU A 37 67.82 -140.06 -36.35
CA GLU A 37 66.94 -140.29 -35.21
C GLU A 37 66.75 -139.03 -34.35
N ARG A 38 67.81 -138.24 -34.13
CA ARG A 38 67.69 -136.95 -33.43
C ARG A 38 66.89 -135.93 -34.24
N SER A 39 67.12 -135.84 -35.55
CA SER A 39 66.34 -134.96 -36.43
C SER A 39 64.87 -135.36 -36.47
N GLN A 40 64.56 -136.65 -36.52
CA GLN A 40 63.19 -137.15 -36.44
C GLN A 40 62.55 -136.84 -35.08
N SER A 41 63.27 -137.07 -33.98
CA SER A 41 62.80 -136.70 -32.64
C SER A 41 62.57 -135.20 -32.48
N ASP A 42 63.42 -134.35 -33.08
CA ASP A 42 63.26 -132.90 -33.04
C ASP A 42 62.11 -132.43 -33.94
N ILE A 43 61.86 -133.09 -35.08
CA ILE A 43 60.67 -132.86 -35.92
C ILE A 43 59.40 -133.24 -35.15
N GLU A 44 59.37 -134.41 -34.51
CA GLU A 44 58.22 -134.85 -33.68
C GLU A 44 57.94 -133.88 -32.53
N LYS A 45 58.98 -133.43 -31.81
CA LYS A 45 58.84 -132.40 -30.75
C LYS A 45 58.32 -131.07 -31.29
N ASN A 46 58.76 -130.67 -32.48
CA ASN A 46 58.31 -129.45 -33.12
C ASN A 46 56.85 -129.55 -33.56
N ASP A 47 56.44 -130.68 -34.14
CA ASP A 47 55.04 -130.95 -34.50
C ASP A 47 54.13 -130.95 -33.27
N ASP A 48 54.56 -131.58 -32.18
CA ASP A 48 53.85 -131.53 -30.89
C ASP A 48 53.71 -130.09 -30.37
N ARG A 49 54.77 -129.28 -30.48
CA ARG A 49 54.74 -127.88 -30.05
C ARG A 49 53.80 -127.04 -30.91
N ILE A 50 53.79 -127.26 -32.22
CA ILE A 50 52.86 -126.59 -33.15
C ILE A 50 51.43 -126.98 -32.83
N GLN A 51 51.15 -128.26 -32.55
CA GLN A 51 49.82 -128.71 -32.15
C GLN A 51 49.36 -128.05 -30.84
N ARG A 52 50.23 -127.96 -29.82
CA ARG A 52 49.93 -127.24 -28.57
C ARG A 52 49.62 -125.77 -28.82
N LEU A 53 50.45 -125.06 -29.60
CA LEU A 53 50.22 -123.65 -29.93
C LEU A 53 48.94 -123.42 -30.73
N ARG A 54 48.57 -124.34 -31.62
CA ARG A 54 47.29 -124.28 -32.35
C ARG A 54 46.11 -124.50 -31.41
N GLN A 55 46.21 -125.45 -30.47
CA GLN A 55 45.19 -125.65 -29.44
C GLN A 55 45.05 -124.42 -28.55
N ASP A 56 46.14 -123.79 -28.15
CA ASP A 56 46.12 -122.60 -27.29
C ASP A 56 45.60 -121.36 -28.04
N ASN A 57 45.94 -121.17 -29.31
CA ASN A 57 45.30 -120.15 -30.15
C ASN A 57 43.79 -120.41 -30.29
N LYS A 58 43.37 -121.66 -30.49
CA LYS A 58 41.94 -122.01 -30.53
C LYS A 58 41.25 -121.71 -29.20
N LYS A 59 41.91 -121.98 -28.06
CA LYS A 59 41.39 -121.62 -26.72
C LYS A 59 41.32 -120.09 -26.54
N LEU A 60 42.32 -119.34 -26.97
CA LEU A 60 42.35 -117.87 -26.87
C LEU A 60 41.27 -117.22 -27.74
N HIS A 61 41.10 -117.68 -28.98
CA HIS A 61 40.00 -117.22 -29.83
C HIS A 61 38.64 -117.55 -29.22
N LYS A 62 38.49 -118.73 -28.62
CA LYS A 62 37.26 -119.10 -27.91
C LYS A 62 37.02 -118.18 -26.71
N LYS A 63 38.05 -117.91 -25.89
CA LYS A 63 37.97 -116.97 -24.75
C LYS A 63 37.60 -115.55 -25.20
N LEU A 64 38.18 -115.07 -26.29
CA LEU A 64 37.87 -113.76 -26.86
C LEU A 64 36.42 -113.70 -27.35
N ALA A 65 35.97 -114.74 -28.05
CA ALA A 65 34.57 -114.85 -28.50
C ALA A 65 33.60 -114.89 -27.31
N ASP A 66 33.92 -115.66 -26.26
CA ASP A 66 33.10 -115.75 -25.05
C ASP A 66 33.01 -114.39 -24.32
N MET A 67 34.10 -113.61 -24.26
CA MET A 67 34.09 -112.25 -23.68
C MET A 67 33.27 -111.26 -24.52
N LEU A 68 33.43 -111.27 -25.85
CA LEU A 68 32.65 -110.39 -26.74
C LEU A 68 31.15 -110.74 -26.71
N VAL A 69 30.81 -112.03 -26.63
CA VAL A 69 29.42 -112.49 -26.47
C VAL A 69 28.88 -112.11 -25.08
N GLY A 70 29.72 -112.15 -24.04
CA GLY A 70 29.39 -111.66 -22.69
C GLY A 70 29.05 -110.17 -22.70
N ASP A 71 29.94 -109.34 -23.25
CA ASP A 71 29.74 -107.89 -23.40
C ASP A 71 28.49 -107.58 -24.23
N GLU A 72 28.24 -108.29 -25.33
CA GLU A 72 27.02 -108.12 -26.12
C GLU A 72 25.74 -108.46 -25.35
N LYS A 73 25.76 -109.50 -24.50
CA LYS A 73 24.59 -109.87 -23.69
C LYS A 73 24.28 -108.81 -22.64
N VAL A 74 25.30 -108.33 -21.92
CA VAL A 74 25.16 -107.27 -20.91
C VAL A 74 24.62 -105.98 -21.54
N ILE A 75 25.12 -105.58 -22.72
CA ILE A 75 24.61 -104.41 -23.45
C ILE A 75 23.16 -104.63 -23.92
N LYS A 76 22.81 -105.84 -24.39
CA LYS A 76 21.44 -106.13 -24.83
C LYS A 76 20.42 -106.12 -23.69
N GLU A 77 20.81 -106.58 -22.51
CA GLU A 77 20.00 -106.55 -21.29
C GLU A 77 19.88 -105.11 -20.75
N ALA A 78 20.98 -104.39 -20.57
CA ALA A 78 20.96 -103.02 -20.03
C ALA A 78 20.15 -102.03 -20.89
N PHE A 79 20.17 -102.17 -22.23
CA PHE A 79 19.45 -101.29 -23.16
C PHE A 79 18.16 -101.91 -23.73
N HIS A 80 17.49 -102.81 -23.00
CA HIS A 80 16.28 -103.48 -23.50
C HIS A 80 15.14 -102.49 -23.86
N GLN A 81 15.03 -101.37 -23.16
CA GLN A 81 14.02 -100.31 -23.37
C GLN A 81 14.49 -99.18 -24.28
N HIS A 82 15.80 -99.04 -24.51
CA HIS A 82 16.40 -97.93 -25.26
C HIS A 82 17.01 -98.40 -26.59
N SER A 83 16.16 -98.58 -27.60
CA SER A 83 16.53 -99.12 -28.92
C SER A 83 17.60 -98.28 -29.66
N ALA A 84 17.53 -96.95 -29.56
CA ALA A 84 18.50 -96.05 -30.21
C ALA A 84 19.89 -96.12 -29.57
N GLU A 85 19.95 -96.28 -28.25
CA GLU A 85 21.21 -96.40 -27.52
C GLU A 85 21.81 -97.80 -27.73
N LYS A 86 20.97 -98.84 -27.69
CA LYS A 86 21.35 -100.22 -28.04
C LYS A 86 22.03 -100.33 -29.41
N ALA A 87 21.54 -99.61 -30.42
CA ALA A 87 22.14 -99.58 -31.76
C ALA A 87 23.53 -98.90 -31.78
N ALA A 88 23.70 -97.80 -31.04
CA ALA A 88 24.96 -97.06 -30.94
C ALA A 88 26.06 -97.81 -30.18
N MET A 89 25.68 -98.84 -29.41
CA MET A 89 26.57 -99.64 -28.55
C MET A 89 26.93 -101.01 -29.12
N LYS A 90 26.44 -101.36 -30.32
CA LYS A 90 26.76 -102.62 -31.00
C LYS A 90 28.26 -102.64 -31.35
N ASN A 91 28.96 -103.73 -31.00
CA ASN A 91 30.39 -103.95 -31.20
C ASN A 91 31.35 -103.13 -30.32
N LYS A 92 30.88 -102.51 -29.23
CA LYS A 92 31.73 -101.84 -28.23
C LYS A 92 31.83 -102.68 -26.97
N SER A 93 32.95 -102.59 -26.26
CA SER A 93 33.09 -103.20 -24.94
C SER A 93 32.24 -102.47 -23.90
N GLY A 94 31.85 -103.16 -22.82
CA GLY A 94 31.05 -102.60 -21.74
C GLY A 94 31.61 -101.32 -21.12
N GLN A 95 32.95 -101.18 -21.02
CA GLN A 95 33.59 -99.96 -20.48
C GLN A 95 33.42 -98.74 -21.40
N ALA A 96 33.64 -98.91 -22.71
CA ALA A 96 33.40 -97.85 -23.69
C ALA A 96 31.91 -97.46 -23.76
N ALA A 97 31.02 -98.35 -23.32
CA ALA A 97 29.61 -98.05 -23.23
C ALA A 97 29.24 -97.15 -22.05
N ILE A 98 29.88 -97.36 -20.90
CA ILE A 98 29.72 -96.52 -19.72
C ILE A 98 30.21 -95.11 -20.01
N GLU A 99 31.42 -94.94 -20.55
CA GLU A 99 31.99 -93.63 -20.84
C GLU A 99 31.13 -92.79 -21.79
N LEU A 100 30.53 -93.41 -22.81
CA LEU A 100 29.66 -92.70 -23.77
C LEU A 100 28.33 -92.30 -23.10
N MET A 101 27.78 -93.14 -22.23
CA MET A 101 26.58 -92.78 -21.47
C MET A 101 26.86 -91.69 -20.43
N ASP A 102 28.02 -91.72 -19.79
CA ASP A 102 28.44 -90.68 -18.85
C ASP A 102 28.61 -89.32 -19.55
N GLN A 103 29.17 -89.29 -20.76
CA GLN A 103 29.23 -88.08 -21.59
C GLN A 103 27.82 -87.56 -21.93
N LYS A 104 26.91 -88.45 -22.33
CA LYS A 104 25.51 -88.07 -22.61
C LYS A 104 24.79 -87.56 -21.36
N LEU A 105 25.02 -88.17 -20.20
CA LEU A 105 24.46 -87.72 -18.92
C LEU A 105 25.00 -86.34 -18.57
N CYS A 106 26.31 -86.12 -18.74
CA CYS A 106 26.93 -84.82 -18.54
C CYS A 106 26.34 -83.74 -19.47
N ASP A 107 26.10 -84.05 -20.75
CA ASP A 107 25.47 -83.11 -21.68
C ASP A 107 24.01 -82.83 -21.32
N LYS A 108 23.25 -83.85 -20.90
CA LYS A 108 21.88 -83.69 -20.41
C LYS A 108 21.83 -82.87 -19.14
N MET A 109 22.77 -83.07 -18.22
CA MET A 109 22.88 -82.33 -16.97
C MET A 109 23.28 -80.87 -17.20
N LYS A 110 24.21 -80.61 -18.13
CA LYS A 110 24.53 -79.24 -18.59
C LYS A 110 23.30 -78.54 -19.18
N ARG A 111 22.52 -79.23 -20.02
CA ARG A 111 21.26 -78.68 -20.56
C ARG A 111 20.24 -78.41 -19.46
N LEU A 112 20.08 -79.32 -18.50
CA LEU A 112 19.17 -79.13 -17.37
C LEU A 112 19.59 -77.93 -16.52
N ASN A 113 20.87 -77.81 -16.18
CA ASN A 113 21.39 -76.68 -15.42
C ASN A 113 21.21 -75.34 -16.17
N ALA A 114 21.41 -75.33 -17.50
CA ALA A 114 21.14 -74.15 -18.32
C ALA A 114 19.65 -73.75 -18.30
N MET A 115 18.74 -74.74 -18.42
CA MET A 115 17.30 -74.51 -18.32
C MET A 115 16.89 -74.04 -16.91
N HIS A 116 17.47 -74.61 -15.86
CA HIS A 116 17.23 -74.19 -14.48
C HIS A 116 17.65 -72.75 -14.25
N HIS A 117 18.84 -72.37 -14.73
CA HIS A 117 19.32 -70.99 -14.64
C HIS A 117 18.43 -70.00 -15.40
N GLN A 118 17.94 -70.38 -16.59
CA GLN A 118 16.97 -69.56 -17.33
C GLN A 118 15.64 -69.42 -16.59
N ALA A 119 15.12 -70.50 -15.99
CA ALA A 119 13.90 -70.46 -15.19
C ALA A 119 14.07 -69.56 -13.94
N GLU A 120 15.21 -69.68 -13.26
CA GLU A 120 15.52 -68.88 -12.08
C GLU A 120 15.68 -67.39 -12.40
N LYS A 121 16.31 -67.06 -13.54
CA LYS A 121 16.38 -65.68 -14.06
C LYS A 121 14.99 -65.10 -14.32
N LYS A 122 14.12 -65.86 -15.00
CA LYS A 122 12.74 -65.43 -15.26
C LYS A 122 11.93 -65.28 -13.97
N ARG A 123 12.14 -66.16 -12.98
CA ARG A 123 11.50 -66.05 -11.67
C ARG A 123 11.90 -64.77 -10.93
N LYS A 124 13.21 -64.46 -10.87
CA LYS A 124 13.70 -63.22 -10.24
C LYS A 124 13.11 -61.98 -10.90
N HIS A 125 13.06 -61.97 -12.24
CA HIS A 125 12.46 -60.85 -12.96
C HIS A 125 10.95 -60.68 -12.69
N LEU A 126 10.22 -61.78 -12.52
CA LEU A 126 8.81 -61.73 -12.11
C LEU A 126 8.64 -61.21 -10.68
N GLU A 127 9.51 -61.62 -9.76
CA GLU A 127 9.52 -61.12 -8.37
C GLU A 127 9.79 -59.61 -8.33
N GLU A 128 10.79 -59.12 -9.07
CA GLU A 128 11.07 -57.69 -9.24
C GLU A 128 9.84 -56.93 -9.76
N LEU A 129 9.23 -57.41 -10.85
CA LEU A 129 8.07 -56.76 -11.45
C LEU A 129 6.84 -56.75 -10.51
N GLN A 130 6.66 -57.81 -9.71
CA GLN A 130 5.61 -57.85 -8.68
C GLN A 130 5.85 -56.82 -7.57
N THR A 131 7.10 -56.63 -7.13
CA THR A 131 7.42 -55.60 -6.12
C THR A 131 7.20 -54.19 -6.65
N GLU A 132 7.54 -53.91 -7.92
CA GLU A 132 7.27 -52.61 -8.55
C GLU A 132 5.78 -52.34 -8.69
N TYR A 133 4.98 -53.36 -9.01
CA TYR A 133 3.52 -53.23 -9.08
C TYR A 133 2.92 -52.90 -7.71
N GLN A 134 3.32 -53.61 -6.66
CA GLN A 134 2.87 -53.34 -5.28
C GLN A 134 3.25 -51.94 -4.80
N GLN A 135 4.45 -51.46 -5.15
CA GLN A 135 4.87 -50.09 -4.84
C GLN A 135 4.00 -49.05 -5.55
N ARG A 136 3.70 -49.26 -6.83
CA ARG A 136 2.79 -48.37 -7.57
C ARG A 136 1.36 -48.39 -7.04
N GLU A 137 0.84 -49.53 -6.61
CA GLU A 137 -0.49 -49.60 -5.98
C GLU A 137 -0.53 -48.80 -4.66
N LEU A 138 0.51 -48.91 -3.83
CA LEU A 138 0.61 -48.14 -2.59
C LEU A 138 0.75 -46.63 -2.87
N GLU A 139 1.53 -46.24 -3.88
CA GLU A 139 1.63 -44.84 -4.31
C GLU A 139 0.30 -44.29 -4.85
N LEU A 140 -0.47 -45.12 -5.57
CA LEU A 140 -1.79 -44.74 -6.06
C LEU A 140 -2.80 -44.62 -4.92
N GLN A 141 -2.79 -45.54 -3.96
CA GLN A 141 -3.64 -45.46 -2.77
C GLN A 141 -3.30 -44.22 -1.92
N GLY A 142 -2.02 -43.92 -1.71
CA GLY A 142 -1.60 -42.71 -0.98
C GLY A 142 -1.95 -41.41 -1.70
N LYS A 143 -2.08 -41.41 -3.04
CA LYS A 143 -2.55 -40.26 -3.81
C LYS A 143 -4.07 -40.11 -3.76
N MET A 144 -4.80 -41.22 -3.83
CA MET A 144 -6.27 -41.23 -3.72
C MET A 144 -6.75 -40.79 -2.33
N GLU A 145 -6.04 -41.16 -1.25
CA GLU A 145 -6.32 -40.65 0.11
C GLU A 145 -6.08 -39.13 0.26
N GLY A 146 -5.25 -38.53 -0.60
CA GLY A 146 -5.06 -37.08 -0.67
C GLY A 146 -6.10 -36.34 -1.52
N GLU A 147 -6.81 -37.05 -2.41
CA GLU A 147 -7.77 -36.46 -3.36
C GLU A 147 -9.24 -36.75 -3.00
N GLU A 148 -9.54 -37.79 -2.20
CA GLU A 148 -10.91 -38.11 -1.79
C GLU A 148 -11.36 -37.33 -0.53
N GLY A 149 -11.72 -36.07 -0.74
CA GLY A 149 -12.57 -35.26 0.14
C GLY A 149 -11.96 -33.93 0.57
N PRO A 150 -12.76 -32.88 0.85
CA PRO A 150 -12.22 -31.65 1.41
C PRO A 150 -11.58 -32.00 2.75
N SER A 151 -10.25 -32.02 2.79
CA SER A 151 -9.49 -32.37 3.98
C SER A 151 -10.03 -31.56 5.17
N GLN A 152 -10.09 -32.16 6.35
CA GLN A 152 -10.43 -31.42 7.58
C GLN A 152 -9.59 -30.13 7.71
N ASP A 153 -8.38 -30.16 7.13
CA ASP A 153 -7.49 -29.02 7.03
C ASP A 153 -8.06 -27.90 6.15
N GLU A 154 -8.68 -28.19 5.00
CA GLU A 154 -9.33 -27.19 4.15
C GLU A 154 -10.53 -26.54 4.85
N GLN A 155 -11.33 -27.34 5.57
CA GLN A 155 -12.45 -26.81 6.36
C GLN A 155 -11.94 -25.94 7.52
N SER A 156 -10.86 -26.36 8.17
CA SER A 156 -10.22 -25.58 9.23
C SER A 156 -9.63 -24.26 8.70
N MET A 157 -9.04 -24.28 7.49
CA MET A 157 -8.47 -23.12 6.83
C MET A 157 -9.56 -22.10 6.51
N ARG A 158 -10.68 -22.53 5.90
CA ARG A 158 -11.84 -21.65 5.65
C ARG A 158 -12.42 -21.05 6.92
N LEU A 159 -12.41 -21.79 8.03
CA LEU A 159 -12.95 -21.32 9.31
C LEU A 159 -12.00 -20.30 9.97
N LEU A 160 -10.68 -20.53 9.87
CA LEU A 160 -9.65 -19.60 10.31
C LEU A 160 -9.65 -18.31 9.47
N GLU A 161 -9.79 -18.41 8.15
CA GLU A 161 -9.93 -17.27 7.24
C GLU A 161 -11.16 -16.42 7.60
N ASN A 162 -12.33 -17.04 7.74
CA ASN A 162 -13.54 -16.33 8.18
C ASN A 162 -13.37 -15.67 9.57
N ARG A 163 -12.62 -16.28 10.47
CA ARG A 163 -12.35 -15.73 11.80
C ARG A 163 -11.38 -14.55 11.72
N LEU A 164 -10.37 -14.64 10.86
CA LEU A 164 -9.42 -13.57 10.58
C LEU A 164 -10.15 -12.36 9.99
N GLU A 165 -10.98 -12.58 8.97
CA GLU A 165 -11.72 -11.51 8.29
C GLU A 165 -12.68 -10.80 9.26
N LYS A 166 -13.38 -11.56 10.12
CA LYS A 166 -14.19 -10.99 11.21
C LYS A 166 -13.37 -10.18 12.22
N ALA A 167 -12.15 -10.61 12.53
CA ALA A 167 -11.26 -9.87 13.42
C ALA A 167 -10.77 -8.58 12.75
N GLN A 168 -10.43 -8.62 11.46
CA GLN A 168 -10.03 -7.46 10.67
C GLN A 168 -11.15 -6.42 10.56
N LEU A 169 -12.38 -6.85 10.27
CA LEU A 169 -13.55 -5.95 10.25
C LEU A 169 -13.75 -5.27 11.61
N LYS A 170 -13.64 -6.02 12.71
CA LYS A 170 -13.72 -5.44 14.07
C LYS A 170 -12.59 -4.46 14.36
N CYS A 171 -11.38 -4.73 13.89
CA CYS A 171 -10.25 -3.79 14.04
C CYS A 171 -10.50 -2.50 13.25
N GLN A 172 -10.97 -2.60 12.00
CA GLN A 172 -11.31 -1.42 11.20
C GLN A 172 -12.47 -0.62 11.79
N GLU A 173 -13.50 -1.28 12.31
CA GLU A 173 -14.59 -0.62 13.04
C GLU A 173 -14.08 0.07 14.30
N ALA A 174 -13.20 -0.58 15.07
CA ALA A 174 -12.58 0.01 16.25
C ALA A 174 -11.68 1.21 15.90
N GLU A 175 -10.91 1.14 14.82
CA GLU A 175 -10.10 2.24 14.30
C GLU A 175 -10.97 3.42 13.85
N HIS A 176 -12.08 3.15 13.16
CA HIS A 176 -13.04 4.17 12.76
C HIS A 176 -13.66 4.85 14.00
N ILE A 177 -14.13 4.06 14.97
CA ILE A 177 -14.69 4.57 16.23
C ILE A 177 -13.63 5.38 16.98
N PHE A 178 -12.39 4.90 17.06
CA PHE A 178 -11.28 5.61 17.69
C PHE A 178 -11.00 6.94 16.99
N SER A 179 -10.95 6.97 15.66
CA SER A 179 -10.77 8.20 14.86
C SER A 179 -11.88 9.21 15.14
N VAL A 180 -13.13 8.76 15.27
CA VAL A 180 -14.26 9.63 15.64
C VAL A 180 -14.10 10.19 17.06
N TYR A 181 -13.74 9.36 18.04
CA TYR A 181 -13.48 9.83 19.40
C TYR A 181 -12.29 10.78 19.49
N GLN A 182 -11.25 10.55 18.68
CA GLN A 182 -10.09 11.44 18.58
C GLN A 182 -10.53 12.82 18.08
N LYS A 183 -11.30 12.89 16.98
CA LYS A 183 -11.86 14.14 16.44
C LYS A 183 -12.78 14.84 17.43
N LEU A 184 -13.63 14.08 18.12
CA LEU A 184 -14.51 14.63 19.16
C LEU A 184 -13.69 15.23 20.31
N LYS A 185 -12.63 14.55 20.73
CA LYS A 185 -11.72 15.06 21.75
C LYS A 185 -11.03 16.34 21.31
N GLU A 186 -10.51 16.39 20.08
CA GLU A 186 -9.90 17.60 19.51
C GLU A 186 -10.88 18.77 19.50
N HIS A 187 -12.12 18.55 19.02
CA HIS A 187 -13.17 19.56 19.05
C HIS A 187 -13.50 20.05 20.47
N MET A 188 -13.64 19.14 21.43
CA MET A 188 -13.90 19.50 22.82
C MET A 188 -12.71 20.25 23.45
N GLN A 189 -11.48 19.94 23.05
CA GLN A 189 -10.29 20.67 23.49
C GLN A 189 -10.28 22.08 22.91
N ASP A 190 -10.57 22.23 21.62
CA ASP A 190 -10.67 23.53 20.96
C ASP A 190 -11.77 24.39 21.59
N GLU A 191 -12.96 23.83 21.84
CA GLU A 191 -14.03 24.52 22.56
C GLU A 191 -13.60 24.92 23.97
N SER A 192 -12.89 24.04 24.69
CA SER A 192 -12.41 24.34 26.05
C SER A 192 -11.49 25.56 26.11
N LEU A 193 -10.69 25.78 25.06
CA LEU A 193 -9.82 26.95 24.94
C LEU A 193 -10.64 28.24 24.73
N THR A 194 -11.82 28.15 24.12
CA THR A 194 -12.70 29.32 23.88
C THR A 194 -13.56 29.70 25.08
N PHE A 195 -13.80 28.80 26.04
CA PHE A 195 -14.68 29.12 27.17
C PHE A 195 -14.11 30.24 28.04
N GLN A 196 -12.80 30.31 28.25
CA GLN A 196 -12.22 31.38 29.07
C GLN A 196 -12.41 32.75 28.40
N THR A 197 -12.18 32.87 27.09
CA THR A 197 -12.37 34.14 26.39
C THR A 197 -13.84 34.56 26.36
N GLN A 198 -14.77 33.61 26.21
CA GLN A 198 -16.20 33.88 26.32
C GLN A 198 -16.60 34.35 27.72
N LEU A 199 -16.05 33.72 28.77
CA LEU A 199 -16.27 34.14 30.16
C LEU A 199 -15.71 35.54 30.40
N ASP A 200 -14.48 35.82 29.97
CA ASP A 200 -13.85 37.14 30.12
C ASP A 200 -14.67 38.24 29.42
N LEU A 201 -15.23 37.95 28.24
CA LEU A 201 -16.11 38.88 27.52
C LEU A 201 -17.41 39.16 28.29
N ILE A 202 -18.06 38.11 28.79
CA ILE A 202 -19.29 38.25 29.58
C ILE A 202 -19.01 38.99 30.90
N GLU A 203 -17.90 38.69 31.57
CA GLU A 203 -17.49 39.38 32.79
C GLU A 203 -17.21 40.87 32.53
N ALA A 204 -16.52 41.19 31.42
CA ALA A 204 -16.29 42.57 31.02
C ALA A 204 -17.59 43.31 30.72
N GLU A 205 -18.56 42.66 30.07
CA GLU A 205 -19.89 43.22 29.80
C GLU A 205 -20.69 43.47 31.09
N ILE A 206 -20.68 42.51 32.02
CA ILE A 206 -21.30 42.68 33.35
C ILE A 206 -20.68 43.85 34.10
N LEU A 207 -19.35 44.02 34.05
CA LEU A 207 -18.66 45.15 34.69
C LEU A 207 -19.06 46.49 34.06
N LYS A 208 -19.15 46.57 32.73
CA LYS A 208 -19.63 47.77 32.04
C LYS A 208 -21.06 48.12 32.45
N GLN A 209 -21.97 47.14 32.41
CA GLN A 209 -23.37 47.34 32.81
C GLN A 209 -23.50 47.76 34.28
N ARG A 210 -22.67 47.21 35.17
CA ARG A 210 -22.64 47.63 36.60
C ARG A 210 -22.19 49.08 36.74
N ASN A 211 -21.17 49.50 35.99
CA ASN A 211 -20.70 50.89 36.01
C ASN A 211 -21.77 51.85 35.47
N GLU A 212 -22.39 51.52 34.34
CA GLU A 212 -23.50 52.30 33.76
C GLU A 212 -24.68 52.40 34.75
N LEU A 213 -25.02 51.31 35.43
CA LEU A 213 -26.07 51.30 36.45
C LEU A 213 -25.69 52.20 37.64
N MET A 214 -24.43 52.19 38.07
CA MET A 214 -23.96 53.06 39.14
C MET A 214 -24.03 54.55 38.75
N GLU A 215 -23.65 54.88 37.52
CA GLU A 215 -23.76 56.24 36.98
C GLU A 215 -25.22 56.69 36.88
N LEU A 216 -26.11 55.83 36.38
CA LEU A 216 -27.55 56.10 36.33
C LEU A 216 -28.15 56.28 37.73
N GLN A 217 -27.71 55.49 38.72
CA GLN A 217 -28.13 55.67 40.11
C GLN A 217 -27.66 57.00 40.69
N LYS A 218 -26.43 57.43 40.36
CA LYS A 218 -25.93 58.75 40.77
C LYS A 218 -26.76 59.86 40.14
N MET A 219 -26.98 59.80 38.82
CA MET A 219 -27.82 60.77 38.11
C MET A 219 -29.25 60.82 38.68
N ASN A 220 -29.82 59.67 39.05
CA ASN A 220 -31.14 59.61 39.67
C ASN A 220 -31.14 60.29 41.05
N LYS A 221 -30.13 60.04 41.89
CA LYS A 221 -29.98 60.72 43.18
C LYS A 221 -29.85 62.23 43.02
N ASP A 222 -29.03 62.69 42.08
CA ASP A 222 -28.85 64.11 41.78
C ASP A 222 -30.17 64.74 41.30
N ALA A 223 -30.93 64.02 40.44
CA ALA A 223 -32.24 64.47 39.97
C ALA A 223 -33.30 64.50 41.09
N LEU A 224 -33.28 63.54 42.02
CA LEU A 224 -34.16 63.53 43.19
C LEU A 224 -33.82 64.69 44.14
N GLN A 225 -32.54 64.94 44.39
CA GLN A 225 -32.09 66.07 45.19
C GLN A 225 -32.53 67.40 44.57
N ALA A 226 -32.28 67.61 43.28
CA ALA A 226 -32.71 68.81 42.57
C ALA A 226 -34.24 69.01 42.61
N ARG A 227 -35.02 67.92 42.52
CA ARG A 227 -36.47 67.97 42.67
C ARG A 227 -36.88 68.38 44.08
N ASP A 228 -36.26 67.79 45.10
CA ASP A 228 -36.60 68.05 46.50
C ASP A 228 -36.18 69.48 46.92
N GLU A 229 -35.04 69.97 46.41
CA GLU A 229 -34.61 71.37 46.52
C GLU A 229 -35.62 72.32 45.86
N ALA A 230 -35.98 72.07 44.60
CA ALA A 230 -36.97 72.90 43.90
C ALA A 230 -38.35 72.89 44.59
N ARG A 231 -38.73 71.76 45.21
CA ARG A 231 -39.98 71.66 45.98
C ARG A 231 -39.89 72.42 47.31
N ALA A 232 -38.74 72.37 47.98
CA ALA A 232 -38.50 73.14 49.20
C ALA A 232 -38.51 74.65 48.91
N ASP A 233 -37.85 75.09 47.83
CA ASP A 233 -37.85 76.48 47.38
C ASP A 233 -39.27 76.95 47.03
N LEU A 234 -40.03 76.14 46.30
CA LEU A 234 -41.44 76.44 46.00
C LEU A 234 -42.26 76.59 47.29
N GLN A 235 -42.10 75.69 48.26
CA GLN A 235 -42.81 75.78 49.54
C GLN A 235 -42.42 77.04 50.32
N GLN A 236 -41.13 77.40 50.37
CA GLN A 236 -40.67 78.63 51.01
C GLN A 236 -41.27 79.87 50.35
N GLN A 237 -41.27 79.93 49.02
CA GLN A 237 -41.89 81.02 48.26
C GLN A 237 -43.40 81.10 48.50
N GLU A 238 -44.11 79.97 48.56
CA GLU A 238 -45.54 79.93 48.91
C GLU A 238 -45.79 80.44 50.35
N GLU A 239 -44.97 80.03 51.31
CA GLU A 239 -45.04 80.51 52.70
C GLU A 239 -44.75 82.01 52.81
N GLU A 240 -43.76 82.53 52.08
CA GLU A 240 -43.44 83.95 51.99
C GLU A 240 -44.61 84.75 51.40
N VAL A 241 -45.16 84.31 50.27
CA VAL A 241 -46.32 84.95 49.63
C VAL A 241 -47.53 84.96 50.56
N THR A 242 -47.81 83.85 51.27
CA THR A 242 -48.92 83.80 52.22
C THR A 242 -48.68 84.70 53.44
N ARG A 243 -47.44 84.79 53.94
CA ARG A 243 -47.06 85.72 55.01
C ARG A 243 -47.24 87.16 54.57
N GLU A 244 -46.71 87.55 53.42
CA GLU A 244 -46.87 88.90 52.87
C GLU A 244 -48.34 89.23 52.64
N ARG A 245 -49.15 88.29 52.14
CA ARG A 245 -50.59 88.48 51.98
C ARG A 245 -51.26 88.76 53.32
N ARG A 246 -50.92 88.01 54.38
CA ARG A 246 -51.45 88.25 55.75
C ARG A 246 -51.00 89.60 56.30
N GLU A 247 -49.76 90.01 56.07
CA GLU A 247 -49.24 91.32 56.49
C GLU A 247 -49.93 92.46 55.75
N ARG A 248 -50.09 92.35 54.43
CA ARG A 248 -50.87 93.30 53.60
C ARG A 248 -52.32 93.38 54.05
N GLU A 249 -52.94 92.25 54.40
CA GLU A 249 -54.31 92.23 54.93
C GLU A 249 -54.40 92.92 56.30
N ARG A 250 -53.43 92.69 57.20
CA ARG A 250 -53.34 93.39 58.49
C ARG A 250 -53.15 94.89 58.32
N THR A 251 -52.25 95.33 57.44
CA THR A 251 -52.04 96.77 57.19
C THR A 251 -53.28 97.40 56.57
N LEU A 252 -53.91 96.73 55.60
CA LEU A 252 -55.16 97.19 55.00
C LEU A 252 -56.31 97.25 56.01
N GLN A 253 -56.40 96.29 56.93
CA GLN A 253 -57.36 96.33 58.04
C GLN A 253 -57.09 97.49 59.01
N ASN A 254 -55.83 97.76 59.33
CA ASN A 254 -55.44 98.91 60.15
C ASN A 254 -55.80 100.24 59.47
N TYR A 255 -55.53 100.38 58.17
CA TYR A 255 -55.94 101.55 57.39
C TYR A 255 -57.46 101.70 57.33
N LYS A 256 -58.21 100.60 57.15
CA LYS A 256 -59.68 100.63 57.23
C LYS A 256 -60.18 101.10 58.59
N LYS A 257 -59.59 100.63 59.69
CA LYS A 257 -59.93 101.09 61.04
C LYS A 257 -59.64 102.59 61.22
N GLN A 258 -58.45 103.05 60.83
CA GLN A 258 -58.11 104.47 60.89
C GLN A 258 -59.03 105.33 60.01
N ALA A 259 -59.39 104.85 58.82
CA ALA A 259 -60.33 105.52 57.94
C ALA A 259 -61.74 105.58 58.54
N GLU A 260 -62.22 104.50 59.16
CA GLU A 260 -63.51 104.46 59.86
C GLU A 260 -63.49 105.38 61.10
N GLU A 261 -62.41 105.37 61.89
CA GLU A 261 -62.21 106.28 63.03
C GLU A 261 -62.19 107.74 62.58
N ARG A 262 -61.47 108.06 61.48
CA ARG A 262 -61.49 109.39 60.86
C ARG A 262 -62.87 109.74 60.31
N ARG A 263 -63.62 108.78 59.75
CA ARG A 263 -65.00 109.00 59.28
C ARG A 263 -65.92 109.31 60.46
N ILE A 264 -65.84 108.56 61.56
CA ILE A 264 -66.60 108.81 62.79
C ILE A 264 -66.20 110.16 63.41
N HIS A 265 -64.90 110.49 63.42
CA HIS A 265 -64.42 111.78 63.92
C HIS A 265 -64.84 112.93 62.99
N ALA A 266 -64.78 112.76 61.68
CA ALA A 266 -65.27 113.71 60.69
C ALA A 266 -66.78 113.88 60.80
N GLU A 267 -67.56 112.82 60.97
CA GLU A 267 -69.00 112.89 61.24
C GLU A 267 -69.28 113.63 62.57
N ARG A 268 -68.48 113.37 63.61
CA ARG A 268 -68.57 114.08 64.90
C ARG A 268 -68.16 115.56 64.78
N VAL A 269 -67.18 115.87 63.93
CA VAL A 269 -66.70 117.23 63.64
C VAL A 269 -67.67 117.94 62.72
N GLU A 270 -68.29 117.28 61.74
CA GLU A 270 -69.33 117.82 60.86
C GLU A 270 -70.60 118.15 61.68
N ARG A 271 -70.98 117.27 62.62
CA ARG A 271 -71.98 117.59 63.66
C ARG A 271 -71.59 118.77 64.56
N ARG A 272 -70.30 119.10 64.71
CA ARG A 272 -69.79 120.29 65.44
C ARG A 272 -69.59 121.51 64.54
N ALA A 273 -69.21 121.33 63.28
CA ALA A 273 -68.89 122.34 62.28
C ALA A 273 -70.13 122.88 61.57
N GLN A 274 -71.27 122.15 61.64
CA GLN A 274 -72.59 122.74 61.44
C GLN A 274 -72.95 123.83 62.49
N ARG A 275 -72.10 124.11 63.50
CA ARG A 275 -72.34 125.18 64.49
C ARG A 275 -71.45 126.41 64.40
N VAL A 276 -70.32 126.44 63.68
CA VAL A 276 -69.51 127.67 63.57
C VAL A 276 -68.73 127.66 62.26
N ALA A 277 -68.95 128.70 61.44
CA ALA A 277 -68.41 128.88 60.11
C ALA A 277 -67.51 130.15 60.05
N LEU A 278 -66.40 130.04 59.29
CA LEU A 278 -65.74 131.09 58.47
C LEU A 278 -64.83 132.15 59.19
N PRO A 279 -63.97 132.94 58.46
CA PRO A 279 -62.62 132.58 57.95
C PRO A 279 -61.60 133.79 57.91
N GLY A 280 -60.45 133.65 57.22
CA GLY A 280 -59.60 134.74 56.65
C GLY A 280 -58.07 134.53 56.84
N GLU A 281 -57.21 134.29 55.83
CA GLU A 281 -56.61 135.18 54.78
C GLU A 281 -55.71 136.32 55.34
N ASP A 282 -54.55 136.75 54.81
CA ASP A 282 -53.57 136.33 53.76
C ASP A 282 -52.35 137.33 53.82
N ALA A 283 -51.20 137.01 53.17
CA ALA A 283 -50.15 137.94 52.62
C ALA A 283 -49.30 138.88 53.56
N THR A 284 -48.05 139.36 53.33
CA THR A 284 -46.99 139.36 52.27
C THR A 284 -45.67 140.01 52.79
N VAL A 285 -44.51 139.53 52.30
CA VAL A 285 -43.23 140.17 51.84
C VAL A 285 -42.72 141.53 52.38
N ASP A 286 -41.42 141.62 52.78
CA ASP A 286 -40.41 142.56 52.20
C ASP A 286 -38.94 142.26 52.61
N ASN A 287 -38.01 142.82 51.84
CA ASN A 287 -36.61 142.49 51.55
C ASN A 287 -35.63 143.60 52.03
N GLN A 288 -34.33 143.31 52.24
CA GLN A 288 -33.29 144.37 52.39
C GLN A 288 -31.84 143.91 52.05
N GLN A 289 -31.34 144.42 50.91
CA GLN A 289 -30.02 144.98 50.52
C GLN A 289 -28.62 144.33 50.83
N THR A 290 -27.93 144.10 49.69
CA THR A 290 -26.50 144.00 49.19
C THR A 290 -25.34 144.73 49.95
N PRO A 291 -24.01 144.71 49.55
CA PRO A 291 -23.30 144.22 48.32
C PRO A 291 -21.84 143.59 48.45
N SER A 292 -21.29 143.12 47.30
CA SER A 292 -19.89 143.29 46.80
C SER A 292 -18.92 142.07 46.76
N GLY A 293 -18.53 141.65 45.53
CA GLY A 293 -17.43 140.70 45.24
C GLY A 293 -17.39 140.15 43.80
N GLU A 294 -17.42 141.02 42.78
CA GLU A 294 -17.90 140.69 41.41
C GLU A 294 -17.04 139.77 40.51
N ASP A 295 -15.88 139.26 40.94
CA ASP A 295 -15.05 138.37 40.11
C ASP A 295 -14.86 136.95 40.68
N GLU A 296 -14.97 136.76 42.00
CA GLU A 296 -15.16 135.42 42.59
C GLU A 296 -16.60 134.92 42.39
N GLU A 297 -17.59 135.83 42.41
CA GLU A 297 -19.01 135.49 42.20
C GLU A 297 -19.32 134.91 40.82
N LYS A 298 -18.62 135.33 39.76
CA LYS A 298 -18.87 134.76 38.41
C LYS A 298 -18.37 133.33 38.30
N VAL A 299 -17.23 133.03 38.92
CA VAL A 299 -16.66 131.68 38.99
C VAL A 299 -17.50 130.80 39.91
N ILE A 300 -17.89 131.31 41.08
CA ILE A 300 -18.77 130.61 42.01
C ILE A 300 -20.16 130.39 41.40
N ARG A 301 -20.71 131.35 40.64
CA ARG A 301 -22.01 131.20 39.96
C ARG A 301 -21.96 130.19 38.83
N THR A 302 -20.89 130.18 38.02
CA THR A 302 -20.72 129.16 36.97
C THR A 302 -20.52 127.76 37.56
N PHE A 303 -19.76 127.62 38.64
CA PHE A 303 -19.68 126.36 39.38
C PHE A 303 -21.01 125.99 40.02
N GLN A 304 -21.72 126.91 40.67
CA GLN A 304 -23.05 126.65 41.25
C GLN A 304 -24.08 126.24 40.20
N GLU A 305 -24.09 126.87 39.02
CA GLU A 305 -24.96 126.48 37.90
C GLU A 305 -24.61 125.08 37.39
N ALA A 306 -23.32 124.75 37.25
CA ALA A 306 -22.87 123.40 36.88
C ALA A 306 -23.23 122.36 37.96
N PHE A 307 -23.08 122.71 39.25
CA PHE A 307 -23.44 121.86 40.37
C PHE A 307 -24.95 121.65 40.47
N GLN A 308 -25.77 122.68 40.23
CA GLN A 308 -27.21 122.55 40.23
C GLN A 308 -27.68 121.66 39.08
N ARG A 309 -27.07 121.76 37.88
CA ARG A 309 -27.34 120.83 36.78
C ARG A 309 -26.97 119.38 37.12
N ILE A 310 -25.85 119.15 37.81
CA ILE A 310 -25.46 117.81 38.28
C ILE A 310 -26.45 117.32 39.35
N LYS A 311 -26.88 118.20 40.26
CA LYS A 311 -27.86 117.91 41.30
C LYS A 311 -29.21 117.49 40.71
N ASP A 312 -29.68 118.22 39.71
CA ASP A 312 -30.94 117.96 39.02
C ASP A 312 -30.85 116.68 38.16
N ALA A 313 -29.71 116.43 37.50
CA ALA A 313 -29.50 115.22 36.69
C ALA A 313 -29.30 113.95 37.52
N THR A 314 -28.72 114.06 38.72
CA THR A 314 -28.49 112.92 39.63
C THR A 314 -29.64 112.72 40.63
N GLY A 315 -30.50 113.73 40.83
CA GLY A 315 -31.64 113.70 41.75
C GLY A 315 -31.28 113.70 43.24
N VAL A 316 -30.05 114.10 43.59
CA VAL A 316 -29.49 113.98 44.94
C VAL A 316 -29.46 115.35 45.64
N THR A 317 -29.84 115.43 46.92
CA THR A 317 -29.92 116.71 47.64
C THR A 317 -28.61 117.15 48.31
N ASP A 318 -27.74 116.20 48.67
CA ASP A 318 -26.47 116.43 49.37
C ASP A 318 -25.23 116.22 48.48
N THR A 319 -24.27 117.11 48.62
CA THR A 319 -23.02 117.15 47.84
C THR A 319 -22.13 115.93 48.07
N GLN A 320 -22.12 115.37 49.28
CA GLN A 320 -21.31 114.18 49.58
C GLN A 320 -21.90 112.91 48.96
N GLU A 321 -23.22 112.82 48.83
CA GLU A 321 -23.88 111.67 48.21
C GLU A 321 -23.64 111.61 46.70
N ILE A 322 -23.54 112.76 46.01
CA ILE A 322 -23.12 112.82 44.59
C ILE A 322 -21.74 112.20 44.40
N VAL A 323 -20.78 112.54 45.28
CA VAL A 323 -19.40 112.00 45.21
C VAL A 323 -19.40 110.49 45.44
N ARG A 324 -20.15 109.99 46.44
CA ARG A 324 -20.24 108.54 46.71
C ARG A 324 -20.86 107.76 45.56
N ARG A 325 -21.94 108.26 44.95
CA ARG A 325 -22.56 107.61 43.79
C ARG A 325 -21.65 107.64 42.56
N PHE A 326 -20.91 108.73 42.36
CA PHE A 326 -19.94 108.82 41.26
C PHE A 326 -18.79 107.82 41.43
N ILE A 327 -18.28 107.64 42.66
CA ILE A 327 -17.26 106.63 42.97
C ILE A 327 -17.83 105.22 42.75
N ALA A 328 -19.01 104.91 43.29
CA ALA A 328 -19.67 103.60 43.12
C ALA A 328 -20.00 103.30 41.63
N GLN A 329 -20.40 104.31 40.86
CA GLN A 329 -20.65 104.21 39.43
C GLN A 329 -19.34 103.99 38.65
N GLY A 330 -18.24 104.63 39.08
CA GLY A 330 -16.91 104.39 38.54
C GLY A 330 -16.39 102.97 38.83
N GLU A 331 -16.63 102.47 40.05
CA GLU A 331 -16.27 101.10 40.46
C GLU A 331 -17.10 100.05 39.71
N THR A 332 -18.42 100.24 39.59
CA THR A 332 -19.27 99.35 38.78
C THR A 332 -18.89 99.41 37.30
N GLY A 333 -18.52 100.57 36.77
CA GLY A 333 -18.00 100.70 35.40
C GLY A 333 -16.69 99.92 35.19
N LYS A 334 -15.75 100.01 36.13
CA LYS A 334 -14.51 99.21 36.09
C LYS A 334 -14.80 97.72 36.16
N HIS A 335 -15.68 97.29 37.05
CA HIS A 335 -16.05 95.89 37.19
C HIS A 335 -16.74 95.34 35.92
N LEU A 336 -17.60 96.13 35.28
CA LEU A 336 -18.22 95.76 34.01
C LEU A 336 -17.20 95.66 32.87
N GLU A 337 -16.20 96.55 32.84
CA GLU A 337 -15.12 96.46 31.84
C GLU A 337 -14.24 95.23 32.09
N GLU A 338 -13.94 94.90 33.34
CA GLU A 338 -13.24 93.66 33.69
C GLU A 338 -14.02 92.42 33.25
N LEU A 339 -15.32 92.35 33.56
CA LEU A 339 -16.20 91.26 33.12
C LEU A 339 -16.31 91.18 31.60
N LYS A 340 -16.32 92.33 30.90
CA LYS A 340 -16.31 92.37 29.44
C LYS A 340 -15.01 91.79 28.88
N ILE A 341 -13.86 92.18 29.43
CA ILE A 341 -12.54 91.65 29.02
C ILE A 341 -12.46 90.14 29.30
N GLU A 342 -12.95 89.67 30.44
CA GLU A 342 -13.01 88.24 30.76
C GLU A 342 -13.93 87.46 29.82
N ASN A 343 -15.11 88.00 29.51
CA ASN A 343 -16.02 87.41 28.52
C ASN A 343 -15.42 87.39 27.12
N GLU A 344 -14.72 88.44 26.70
CA GLU A 344 -14.01 88.47 25.41
C GLU A 344 -12.90 87.41 25.36
N ARG A 345 -12.10 87.28 26.43
CA ARG A 345 -11.07 86.23 26.54
C ARG A 345 -11.65 84.82 26.50
N THR A 346 -12.72 84.57 27.25
CA THR A 346 -13.37 83.26 27.26
C THR A 346 -14.01 82.93 25.91
N LEU A 347 -14.59 83.93 25.23
CA LEU A 347 -15.14 83.78 23.88
C LEU A 347 -14.06 83.44 22.85
N VAL A 348 -12.89 84.08 22.91
CA VAL A 348 -11.75 83.73 22.04
C VAL A 348 -11.29 82.30 22.32
N ARG A 349 -11.08 81.94 23.59
CA ARG A 349 -10.69 80.57 23.98
C ARG A 349 -11.69 79.52 23.48
N LEU A 350 -12.99 79.78 23.61
CA LEU A 350 -14.03 78.87 23.13
C LEU A 350 -14.06 78.76 21.61
N LYS A 351 -13.79 79.84 20.87
CA LYS A 351 -13.66 79.81 19.41
C LYS A 351 -12.47 78.96 18.97
N GLU A 352 -11.31 79.13 19.60
CA GLU A 352 -10.12 78.30 19.29
C GLU A 352 -10.35 76.83 19.62
N GLN A 353 -11.02 76.52 20.74
CA GLN A 353 -11.39 75.15 21.08
C GLN A 353 -12.35 74.56 20.06
N LYS A 354 -13.36 75.32 19.64
CA LYS A 354 -14.29 74.89 18.59
C LYS A 354 -13.57 74.59 17.27
N GLU A 355 -12.66 75.46 16.85
CA GLU A 355 -11.90 75.27 15.60
C GLU A 355 -11.02 74.01 15.66
N LYS A 356 -10.32 73.78 16.78
CA LYS A 356 -9.54 72.55 17.00
C LYS A 356 -10.41 71.29 16.95
N LEU A 357 -11.56 71.30 17.63
CA LEU A 357 -12.50 70.18 17.60
C LEU A 357 -13.07 69.95 16.19
N GLU A 358 -13.36 71.01 15.44
CA GLU A 358 -13.80 70.89 14.04
C GLU A 358 -12.72 70.29 13.14
N GLU A 359 -11.45 70.66 13.34
CA GLU A 359 -10.32 70.08 12.61
C GLU A 359 -10.10 68.61 12.95
N GLU A 360 -10.12 68.25 14.23
CA GLU A 360 -10.06 66.85 14.69
C GLU A 360 -11.22 66.02 14.13
N PHE A 361 -12.43 66.58 14.11
CA PHE A 361 -13.60 65.93 13.54
C PHE A 361 -13.46 65.72 12.03
N ARG A 362 -12.97 66.72 11.28
CA ARG A 362 -12.68 66.56 9.85
C ARG A 362 -11.63 65.48 9.62
N ASN A 363 -10.55 65.49 10.40
CA ASN A 363 -9.49 64.49 10.30
C ASN A 363 -10.01 63.07 10.60
N GLN A 364 -10.86 62.88 11.60
CA GLN A 364 -11.47 61.59 11.87
C GLN A 364 -12.45 61.17 10.78
N LYS A 365 -13.32 62.08 10.32
CA LYS A 365 -14.32 61.81 9.29
C LYS A 365 -13.69 61.38 7.95
N TYR A 366 -12.62 62.06 7.52
CA TYR A 366 -11.99 61.81 6.23
C TYR A 366 -10.82 60.81 6.31
N SER A 367 -10.14 60.65 7.44
CA SER A 367 -9.08 59.61 7.57
C SER A 367 -9.64 58.21 7.84
N GLY A 368 -10.84 58.09 8.42
CA GLY A 368 -11.49 56.79 8.62
C GLY A 368 -11.83 56.09 7.31
N GLU A 369 -12.38 56.83 6.35
CA GLU A 369 -12.77 56.31 5.04
C GLU A 369 -11.56 55.94 4.17
N ALA A 370 -10.50 56.77 4.20
CA ALA A 370 -9.25 56.49 3.49
C ALA A 370 -8.52 55.25 4.06
N LYS A 371 -8.52 55.07 5.40
CA LYS A 371 -7.93 53.89 6.04
C LYS A 371 -8.72 52.61 5.76
N LEU A 372 -10.06 52.69 5.73
CA LEU A 372 -10.91 51.55 5.42
C LEU A 372 -10.75 51.12 3.95
N SER A 373 -10.71 52.08 3.02
CA SER A 373 -10.49 51.79 1.60
C SER A 373 -9.11 51.20 1.34
N ARG A 374 -8.05 51.72 1.99
CA ARG A 374 -6.71 51.14 1.90
C ARG A 374 -6.63 49.74 2.51
N GLY A 375 -7.27 49.52 3.66
CA GLY A 375 -7.34 48.18 4.26
C GLY A 375 -8.08 47.17 3.39
N GLN A 376 -9.14 47.59 2.68
CA GLN A 376 -9.84 46.75 1.70
C GLN A 376 -8.95 46.42 0.49
N GLN A 377 -8.19 47.39 -0.03
CA GLN A 377 -7.22 47.14 -1.10
C GLN A 377 -6.11 46.18 -0.67
N ASP A 378 -5.53 46.37 0.51
CA ASP A 378 -4.49 45.49 1.06
C ASP A 378 -5.05 44.05 1.26
N LEU A 379 -6.30 43.91 1.70
CA LEU A 379 -6.97 42.60 1.81
C LEU A 379 -7.21 41.95 0.45
N GLU A 380 -7.63 42.69 -0.56
CA GLU A 380 -7.84 42.18 -1.92
C GLU A 380 -6.50 41.75 -2.55
N GLU A 381 -5.42 42.49 -2.32
CA GLU A 381 -4.07 42.11 -2.74
C GLU A 381 -3.61 40.82 -2.05
N LEU A 382 -3.79 40.70 -0.72
CA LEU A 382 -3.46 39.50 0.03
C LEU A 382 -4.28 38.29 -0.44
N GLN A 383 -5.58 38.46 -0.71
CA GLN A 383 -6.42 37.42 -1.29
C GLN A 383 -5.95 37.01 -2.70
N SER A 384 -5.55 37.97 -3.53
CA SER A 384 -4.98 37.70 -4.85
C SER A 384 -3.67 36.92 -4.75
N HIS A 385 -2.80 37.27 -3.80
CA HIS A 385 -1.56 36.54 -3.53
C HIS A 385 -1.83 35.12 -3.06
N LEU A 386 -2.77 34.93 -2.12
CA LEU A 386 -3.18 33.62 -1.64
C LEU A 386 -3.67 32.74 -2.79
N GLN A 387 -4.58 33.24 -3.63
CA GLN A 387 -5.09 32.49 -4.78
C GLN A 387 -4.00 32.13 -5.80
N LYS A 388 -3.00 32.99 -6.01
CA LYS A 388 -1.86 32.70 -6.89
C LYS A 388 -0.99 31.59 -6.30
N GLU A 389 -0.75 31.64 -4.99
CA GLU A 389 0.03 30.63 -4.27
C GLU A 389 -0.70 29.29 -4.21
N GLU A 390 -2.01 29.28 -4.00
CA GLU A 390 -2.85 28.06 -4.07
C GLU A 390 -2.78 27.42 -5.45
N LYS A 391 -2.96 28.20 -6.52
CA LYS A 391 -2.82 27.71 -7.90
C LYS A 391 -1.41 27.20 -8.20
N ARG A 392 -0.38 27.81 -7.62
CA ARG A 392 1.00 27.34 -7.76
C ARG A 392 1.18 25.99 -7.05
N CYS A 393 0.68 25.86 -5.83
CA CYS A 393 0.68 24.61 -5.07
C CYS A 393 -0.06 23.49 -5.81
N GLU A 394 -1.25 23.76 -6.35
CA GLU A 394 -2.02 22.80 -7.15
C GLU A 394 -1.22 22.31 -8.36
N LYS A 395 -0.64 23.23 -9.14
CA LYS A 395 0.21 22.86 -10.29
C LYS A 395 1.40 21.99 -9.88
N THR A 396 2.11 22.36 -8.81
CA THR A 396 3.24 21.57 -8.33
C THR A 396 2.83 20.19 -7.82
N LYS A 397 1.62 20.06 -7.26
CA LYS A 397 1.06 18.76 -6.86
C LYS A 397 0.72 17.90 -8.08
N GLU A 398 0.08 18.48 -9.09
CA GLU A 398 -0.19 17.80 -10.36
C GLU A 398 1.10 17.32 -11.04
N GLU A 399 2.13 18.17 -11.09
CA GLU A 399 3.45 17.80 -11.61
C GLU A 399 4.10 16.67 -10.81
N LEU A 400 4.00 16.72 -9.48
CA LEU A 400 4.51 15.66 -8.59
C LEU A 400 3.76 14.33 -8.79
N GLU A 401 2.44 14.37 -8.92
CA GLU A 401 1.62 13.19 -9.19
C GLU A 401 1.96 12.58 -10.55
N GLN A 402 2.16 13.41 -11.58
CA GLN A 402 2.61 12.96 -12.89
C GLN A 402 4.00 12.32 -12.83
N MET A 403 4.97 12.96 -12.15
CA MET A 403 6.31 12.41 -11.96
C MET A 403 6.29 11.09 -11.17
N SER A 404 5.49 11.01 -10.11
CA SER A 404 5.32 9.80 -9.30
C SER A 404 4.71 8.66 -10.13
N LYS A 405 3.71 8.95 -10.96
CA LYS A 405 3.15 7.97 -11.89
C LYS A 405 4.19 7.44 -12.86
N ILE A 406 4.96 8.32 -13.51
CA ILE A 406 6.05 7.94 -14.42
C ILE A 406 7.11 7.11 -13.69
N LEU A 407 7.48 7.50 -12.47
CA LEU A 407 8.45 6.79 -11.66
C LEU A 407 7.97 5.36 -11.33
N ASN A 408 6.71 5.20 -10.93
CA ASN A 408 6.10 3.91 -10.63
C ASN A 408 6.01 3.01 -11.88
N GLU A 409 5.60 3.57 -13.02
CA GLU A 409 5.58 2.86 -14.30
C GLU A 409 6.98 2.41 -14.72
N THR A 410 7.98 3.27 -14.53
CA THR A 410 9.38 2.97 -14.83
C THR A 410 9.92 1.88 -13.90
N LYS A 411 9.64 1.97 -12.60
CA LYS A 411 10.02 0.96 -11.59
C LYS A 411 9.44 -0.41 -11.93
N ALA A 412 8.13 -0.48 -12.20
CA ALA A 412 7.49 -1.70 -12.64
C ALA A 412 8.10 -2.24 -13.95
N GLY A 413 8.38 -1.36 -14.91
CA GLY A 413 9.06 -1.71 -16.16
C GLY A 413 10.43 -2.35 -15.94
N ILE A 414 11.25 -1.78 -15.03
CA ILE A 414 12.56 -2.30 -14.66
C ILE A 414 12.43 -3.64 -13.93
N GLU A 415 11.49 -3.79 -13.01
CA GLU A 415 11.21 -5.06 -12.32
C GLU A 415 10.81 -6.17 -13.29
N HIS A 416 9.94 -5.86 -14.26
CA HIS A 416 9.55 -6.80 -15.31
C HIS A 416 10.73 -7.18 -16.20
N LEU A 417 11.56 -6.20 -16.60
CA LEU A 417 12.77 -6.45 -17.39
C LEU A 417 13.75 -7.33 -16.62
N ALA A 418 14.01 -7.01 -15.34
CA ALA A 418 14.87 -7.80 -14.47
C ALA A 418 14.39 -9.23 -14.30
N SER A 419 13.08 -9.42 -14.17
CA SER A 419 12.47 -10.75 -14.10
C SER A 419 12.70 -11.56 -15.38
N LYS A 420 12.58 -10.93 -16.56
CA LYS A 420 12.83 -11.60 -17.85
C LYS A 420 14.28 -12.03 -18.00
N VAL A 421 15.22 -11.20 -17.57
CA VAL A 421 16.67 -11.45 -17.74
C VAL A 421 17.28 -12.20 -16.53
N LYS A 422 16.46 -12.68 -15.59
CA LYS A 422 16.92 -13.36 -14.36
C LYS A 422 17.82 -14.58 -14.63
N HIS A 423 17.55 -15.31 -15.70
CA HIS A 423 18.24 -16.55 -16.06
C HIS A 423 19.65 -16.35 -16.65
N ILE A 424 20.00 -15.14 -17.10
CA ILE A 424 21.34 -14.82 -17.63
C ILE A 424 22.32 -14.67 -16.46
N LYS A 425 23.41 -15.44 -16.49
CA LYS A 425 24.42 -15.47 -15.43
C LYS A 425 25.54 -14.47 -15.74
N VAL A 426 25.66 -13.45 -14.89
CA VAL A 426 26.74 -12.44 -14.94
C VAL A 426 27.64 -12.63 -13.71
N PRO A 427 28.99 -12.56 -13.85
CA PRO A 427 29.90 -12.50 -12.72
C PRO A 427 29.51 -11.36 -11.78
N LYS A 428 29.32 -11.67 -10.50
CA LYS A 428 28.96 -10.69 -9.47
C LYS A 428 30.14 -9.75 -9.24
N HIS A 429 30.22 -8.63 -9.97
CA HIS A 429 31.32 -7.69 -9.79
C HIS A 429 30.95 -6.41 -9.04
N TYR A 430 29.68 -5.98 -8.98
CA TYR A 430 29.39 -4.66 -8.39
C TYR A 430 28.16 -4.53 -7.47
N PHE A 431 27.22 -5.50 -7.42
CA PHE A 431 25.97 -5.30 -6.69
C PHE A 431 25.64 -6.43 -5.69
N PRO A 432 25.25 -6.12 -4.43
CA PRO A 432 24.81 -7.11 -3.45
C PRO A 432 23.60 -7.89 -3.96
N ALA A 433 23.51 -9.18 -3.59
CA ALA A 433 22.37 -10.01 -3.95
C ALA A 433 21.09 -9.44 -3.28
N LEU A 434 20.19 -8.90 -4.10
CA LEU A 434 18.88 -8.40 -3.67
C LEU A 434 17.95 -9.58 -3.38
N ASP A 435 17.88 -9.97 -2.10
CA ASP A 435 16.90 -10.90 -1.56
C ASP A 435 15.58 -10.18 -1.29
N GLY A 436 14.62 -10.29 -2.22
CA GLY A 436 13.17 -10.33 -1.97
C GLY A 436 12.45 -9.23 -1.18
N SER A 437 13.12 -8.16 -0.73
CA SER A 437 12.51 -7.04 0.02
C SER A 437 11.86 -6.02 -0.93
N PRO A 438 10.81 -5.29 -0.51
CA PRO A 438 10.27 -4.17 -1.29
C PRO A 438 11.38 -3.20 -1.67
N LEU A 439 11.55 -2.99 -2.97
CA LEU A 439 12.62 -2.19 -3.55
C LEU A 439 12.52 -0.74 -3.06
N SER A 440 13.53 -0.28 -2.32
CA SER A 440 13.80 1.15 -2.11
C SER A 440 14.13 1.81 -3.45
N ASP A 441 13.84 3.11 -3.61
CA ASP A 441 14.13 3.83 -4.86
C ASP A 441 15.62 3.80 -5.25
N GLU A 442 16.52 3.69 -4.26
CA GLU A 442 17.96 3.47 -4.48
C GLU A 442 18.27 2.09 -5.08
N GLN A 443 17.50 1.06 -4.72
CA GLN A 443 17.70 -0.31 -5.20
C GLN A 443 17.18 -0.51 -6.63
N VAL A 444 16.32 0.39 -7.14
CA VAL A 444 15.86 0.37 -8.53
C VAL A 444 17.00 0.71 -9.49
N LEU A 445 17.90 1.64 -9.10
CA LEU A 445 19.08 1.99 -9.90
C LEU A 445 20.08 0.83 -9.95
N ASP A 446 20.30 0.15 -8.83
CA ASP A 446 21.13 -1.05 -8.77
C ASP A 446 20.53 -2.17 -9.63
N LEU A 447 19.21 -2.37 -9.55
CA LEU A 447 18.50 -3.34 -10.38
C LEU A 447 18.64 -3.00 -11.87
N LEU A 448 18.50 -1.73 -12.23
CA LEU A 448 18.69 -1.25 -13.60
C LEU A 448 20.11 -1.55 -14.11
N GLY A 449 21.14 -1.25 -13.32
CA GLY A 449 22.54 -1.56 -13.66
C GLY A 449 22.77 -3.05 -13.88
N ILE A 450 22.23 -3.91 -13.02
CA ILE A 450 22.30 -5.38 -13.19
C ILE A 450 21.58 -5.81 -14.47
N THR A 451 20.42 -5.22 -14.79
CA THR A 451 19.71 -5.55 -16.03
C THR A 451 20.46 -5.10 -17.27
N GLU A 452 21.12 -3.95 -17.23
CA GLU A 452 21.93 -3.43 -18.33
C GLU A 452 23.11 -4.37 -18.61
N GLU A 453 23.89 -4.77 -17.60
CA GLU A 453 25.01 -5.72 -17.78
C GLU A 453 24.54 -7.05 -18.39
N LYS A 454 23.40 -7.57 -17.94
CA LYS A 454 22.83 -8.79 -18.48
C LYS A 454 22.37 -8.64 -19.93
N LEU A 455 21.80 -7.50 -20.29
CA LEU A 455 21.37 -7.20 -21.66
C LEU A 455 22.58 -6.97 -22.59
N GLN A 456 23.65 -6.33 -22.10
CA GLN A 456 24.90 -6.18 -22.85
C GLN A 456 25.50 -7.54 -23.17
N LYS A 457 25.50 -8.49 -22.24
CA LYS A 457 25.92 -9.87 -22.55
C LYS A 457 25.05 -10.58 -23.57
N LEU A 458 23.74 -10.41 -23.47
CA LEU A 458 22.82 -10.95 -24.47
C LEU A 458 23.14 -10.38 -25.86
N LEU A 459 23.45 -9.08 -25.94
CA LEU A 459 23.87 -8.43 -27.18
C LEU A 459 25.20 -9.00 -27.71
N GLU A 460 26.19 -9.23 -26.85
CA GLU A 460 27.46 -9.88 -27.22
C GLU A 460 27.25 -11.32 -27.72
N GLU A 461 26.38 -12.11 -27.08
CA GLU A 461 26.06 -13.48 -27.50
C GLU A 461 25.33 -13.54 -28.85
N LEU A 462 24.53 -12.52 -29.15
CA LEU A 462 23.82 -12.36 -30.41
C LEU A 462 24.71 -11.74 -31.51
N GLU A 463 25.83 -11.12 -31.14
CA GLU A 463 26.74 -10.50 -32.09
C GLU A 463 27.42 -11.58 -32.97
N GLY A 464 27.18 -11.50 -34.28
CA GLY A 464 27.66 -12.49 -35.25
C GLY A 464 26.69 -13.63 -35.57
N GLN A 465 25.49 -13.66 -34.98
CA GLN A 465 24.43 -14.60 -35.35
C GLN A 465 23.48 -13.98 -36.40
N ASP A 466 22.98 -14.77 -37.36
CA ASP A 466 21.97 -14.33 -38.33
C ASP A 466 20.58 -14.33 -37.67
N LEU A 467 20.18 -13.18 -37.15
CA LEU A 467 18.88 -12.94 -36.51
C LEU A 467 17.70 -13.39 -37.39
N GLY A 468 17.83 -13.33 -38.72
CA GLY A 468 16.79 -13.74 -39.65
C GLY A 468 16.58 -15.26 -39.71
N GLN A 469 17.62 -16.05 -39.46
CA GLN A 469 17.51 -17.51 -39.37
C GLN A 469 16.99 -17.95 -38.00
N ILE A 470 17.42 -17.28 -36.93
CA ILE A 470 16.94 -17.58 -35.57
C ILE A 470 15.45 -17.27 -35.44
N LEU A 471 14.98 -16.14 -35.98
CA LEU A 471 13.55 -15.82 -35.98
C LEU A 471 12.72 -16.85 -36.75
N LYS A 472 13.24 -17.40 -37.86
CA LYS A 472 12.57 -18.48 -38.60
C LYS A 472 12.54 -19.79 -37.82
N GLN A 473 13.60 -20.15 -37.10
CA GLN A 473 13.61 -21.31 -36.19
C GLN A 473 12.64 -21.11 -35.01
N MET A 474 12.43 -19.88 -34.56
CA MET A 474 11.41 -19.57 -33.54
C MET A 474 9.97 -19.64 -34.07
N GLU A 475 9.77 -19.54 -35.38
CA GLU A 475 8.47 -19.74 -36.05
C GLU A 475 8.14 -21.22 -36.28
N GLU A 476 9.11 -22.13 -36.14
CA GLU A 476 8.87 -23.57 -36.25
C GLU A 476 8.01 -24.08 -35.09
N GLU A 477 6.97 -24.87 -35.41
CA GLU A 477 5.98 -25.37 -34.43
C GLU A 477 6.62 -26.17 -33.28
N GLU A 478 7.72 -26.88 -33.56
CA GLU A 478 8.46 -27.66 -32.54
C GLU A 478 9.11 -26.76 -31.47
N PHE A 479 9.61 -25.59 -31.88
CA PHE A 479 10.17 -24.61 -30.95
C PHE A 479 9.06 -23.99 -30.09
N GLN A 480 7.93 -23.64 -30.70
CA GLN A 480 6.77 -23.09 -29.99
C GLN A 480 6.20 -24.06 -28.95
N ALA A 481 6.03 -25.34 -29.30
CA ALA A 481 5.58 -26.39 -28.37
C ALA A 481 6.56 -26.58 -27.20
N SER A 482 7.87 -26.50 -27.45
CA SER A 482 8.90 -26.63 -26.41
C SER A 482 8.94 -25.45 -25.43
N ILE A 483 8.56 -24.26 -25.89
CA ILE A 483 8.46 -23.04 -25.09
C ILE A 483 7.13 -22.99 -24.33
N GLU A 484 6.02 -23.42 -24.95
CA GLU A 484 4.70 -23.55 -24.32
C GLU A 484 4.75 -24.40 -23.03
N GLY A 485 5.50 -25.50 -23.04
CA GLY A 485 5.72 -26.32 -21.84
C GLY A 485 6.58 -25.68 -20.73
N LYS A 486 7.23 -24.54 -20.98
CA LYS A 486 8.17 -23.87 -20.04
C LYS A 486 7.72 -22.48 -19.60
N LEU A 487 6.52 -22.02 -19.96
CA LEU A 487 6.04 -20.71 -19.52
C LEU A 487 5.67 -20.70 -18.02
N PRO A 488 5.99 -19.62 -17.30
CA PRO A 488 5.51 -19.42 -15.93
C PRO A 488 3.98 -19.35 -15.84
N ALA A 489 3.40 -19.88 -14.76
CA ALA A 489 1.95 -19.97 -14.54
C ALA A 489 1.18 -18.64 -14.57
N HIS A 490 1.87 -17.48 -14.43
CA HIS A 490 1.25 -16.16 -14.51
C HIS A 490 1.10 -15.64 -15.95
N ASN A 491 1.72 -16.28 -16.94
CA ASN A 491 1.59 -15.92 -18.34
C ASN A 491 0.36 -16.62 -18.95
N ILE A 492 -0.82 -16.10 -18.65
CA ILE A 492 -2.07 -16.55 -19.26
C ILE A 492 -2.16 -15.94 -20.67
N ARG A 493 -1.68 -16.66 -21.69
CA ARG A 493 -1.97 -16.30 -23.09
C ARG A 493 -3.44 -16.59 -23.37
N ILE A 494 -4.20 -15.57 -23.75
CA ILE A 494 -5.55 -15.74 -24.25
C ILE A 494 -5.43 -16.38 -25.63
N SER A 495 -5.76 -17.67 -25.75
CA SER A 495 -5.90 -18.33 -27.05
C SER A 495 -7.03 -17.65 -27.81
N LEU A 496 -6.67 -16.78 -28.76
CA LEU A 496 -7.62 -16.30 -29.75
C LEU A 496 -8.06 -17.51 -30.58
N PRO A 497 -9.38 -17.73 -30.78
CA PRO A 497 -9.84 -18.83 -31.60
C PRO A 497 -9.18 -18.70 -32.97
N ALA A 498 -8.38 -19.70 -33.35
CA ALA A 498 -7.95 -19.83 -34.73
C ALA A 498 -9.22 -19.83 -35.60
N PRO A 499 -9.27 -19.11 -36.73
CA PRO A 499 -10.42 -19.18 -37.62
C PRO A 499 -10.55 -20.64 -38.05
N SER A 500 -11.52 -21.35 -37.48
CA SER A 500 -11.85 -22.70 -37.91
C SER A 500 -12.17 -22.60 -39.40
N LYS A 501 -11.41 -23.34 -40.21
CA LYS A 501 -11.89 -23.69 -41.54
C LYS A 501 -13.22 -24.40 -41.28
N GLN A 502 -14.32 -23.80 -41.74
CA GLN A 502 -15.62 -24.44 -41.72
C GLN A 502 -15.48 -25.77 -42.46
N ASP A 503 -15.39 -26.87 -41.70
CA ASP A 503 -15.83 -28.16 -42.20
C ASP A 503 -17.34 -28.02 -42.41
N MET A 504 -17.66 -27.79 -43.69
CA MET A 504 -18.96 -28.07 -44.24
C MET A 504 -19.17 -29.57 -44.07
N PHE A 505 -20.33 -29.99 -43.60
CA PHE A 505 -20.74 -31.37 -43.28
C PHE A 505 -20.44 -31.79 -41.83
N GLU A 506 -21.36 -31.45 -40.94
CA GLU A 506 -21.95 -32.45 -40.05
C GLU A 506 -23.40 -32.06 -39.74
N ASP A 507 -24.27 -33.07 -39.84
CA ASP A 507 -25.72 -33.00 -39.88
C ASP A 507 -26.34 -32.43 -38.60
N GLU A 508 -27.41 -31.65 -38.77
CA GLU A 508 -28.31 -31.26 -37.69
C GLU A 508 -29.06 -32.51 -37.17
N GLU A 509 -28.56 -33.08 -36.08
CA GLU A 509 -29.38 -33.91 -35.20
C GLU A 509 -29.89 -33.05 -34.04
N ASP A 510 -31.19 -32.78 -34.14
CA ASP A 510 -32.08 -32.14 -33.17
C ASP A 510 -31.99 -32.81 -31.79
N SER A 511 -31.41 -32.11 -30.83
CA SER A 511 -31.59 -32.40 -29.41
C SER A 511 -31.95 -31.10 -28.70
N GLY A 512 -33.26 -30.90 -28.55
CA GLY A 512 -33.81 -29.84 -27.72
C GLY A 512 -33.56 -30.11 -26.24
N GLU A 513 -32.90 -29.19 -25.58
CA GLU A 513 -33.11 -28.91 -24.16
C GLU A 513 -33.36 -27.41 -23.98
N ASP A 514 -34.60 -27.13 -23.60
CA ASP A 514 -35.12 -25.84 -23.16
C ASP A 514 -34.64 -25.58 -21.72
N GLU A 515 -33.51 -24.89 -21.59
CA GLU A 515 -33.15 -24.18 -20.36
C GLU A 515 -32.93 -22.70 -20.67
N GLY A 516 -33.98 -21.90 -20.47
CA GLY A 516 -33.90 -20.56 -19.87
C GLY A 516 -32.85 -19.59 -20.43
N ASP A 517 -32.77 -19.45 -21.74
CA ASP A 517 -31.71 -18.64 -22.37
C ASP A 517 -32.04 -17.14 -22.25
N VAL A 518 -31.49 -16.51 -21.22
CA VAL A 518 -31.49 -15.06 -21.04
C VAL A 518 -30.80 -14.44 -22.25
N VAL A 519 -31.57 -13.75 -23.09
CA VAL A 519 -31.09 -13.07 -24.30
C VAL A 519 -29.90 -12.18 -23.95
N THR A 520 -28.69 -12.68 -24.21
CA THR A 520 -27.45 -11.95 -23.95
C THR A 520 -27.39 -10.72 -24.84
N ARG A 521 -26.80 -9.63 -24.32
CA ARG A 521 -26.65 -8.35 -25.06
C ARG A 521 -26.08 -8.51 -26.48
N ALA A 522 -25.25 -9.54 -26.69
CA ALA A 522 -24.68 -9.88 -28.00
C ALA A 522 -25.71 -10.42 -29.00
N THR A 523 -26.65 -11.27 -28.58
CA THR A 523 -27.70 -11.83 -29.44
C THR A 523 -28.70 -10.75 -29.84
N LEU A 524 -29.07 -9.88 -28.89
CA LEU A 524 -29.89 -8.69 -29.13
C LEU A 524 -29.22 -7.70 -30.11
N LYS A 525 -27.90 -7.47 -29.97
CA LYS A 525 -27.13 -6.68 -30.93
C LYS A 525 -27.15 -7.30 -32.33
N ARG A 526 -26.92 -8.61 -32.43
CA ARG A 526 -26.87 -9.33 -33.71
C ARG A 526 -28.23 -9.32 -34.42
N GLN A 527 -29.33 -9.53 -33.68
CA GLN A 527 -30.69 -9.39 -34.22
C GLN A 527 -30.97 -7.94 -34.68
N SER A 528 -30.57 -6.94 -33.88
CA SER A 528 -30.76 -5.53 -34.26
C SER A 528 -29.98 -5.17 -35.54
N GLN A 529 -28.75 -5.70 -35.69
CA GLN A 529 -27.91 -5.51 -36.85
C GLN A 529 -28.54 -6.17 -38.09
N GLN A 530 -29.07 -7.38 -37.97
CA GLN A 530 -29.80 -8.06 -39.06
C GLN A 530 -31.07 -7.31 -39.50
N ILE A 531 -31.80 -6.72 -38.56
CA ILE A 531 -32.98 -5.89 -38.89
C ILE A 531 -32.55 -4.62 -39.63
N ILE A 532 -31.43 -4.01 -39.23
CA ILE A 532 -30.88 -2.84 -39.92
C ILE A 532 -30.39 -3.24 -41.32
N GLU A 533 -29.62 -4.32 -41.46
CA GLU A 533 -29.07 -4.80 -42.74
C GLU A 533 -30.14 -5.27 -43.72
N SER A 534 -31.21 -5.91 -43.22
CA SER A 534 -32.36 -6.30 -44.05
C SER A 534 -33.16 -5.08 -44.54
N LYS A 535 -33.20 -3.98 -43.77
CA LYS A 535 -33.86 -2.72 -44.18
C LYS A 535 -32.95 -1.78 -44.98
N THR A 536 -31.62 -1.88 -44.86
CA THR A 536 -30.65 -1.03 -45.56
C THR A 536 -30.18 -1.60 -46.89
N LYS A 537 -30.56 -2.83 -47.28
CA LYS A 537 -30.42 -3.32 -48.66
C LYS A 537 -31.34 -2.56 -49.63
N ARG A 538 -30.95 -1.32 -49.95
CA ARG A 538 -31.36 -0.63 -51.18
C ARG A 538 -30.89 -1.48 -52.36
N ARG A 539 -31.85 -1.98 -53.16
CA ARG A 539 -31.61 -2.66 -54.45
C ARG A 539 -30.68 -1.81 -55.34
N THR A 540 -29.39 -2.14 -55.39
CA THR A 540 -28.47 -1.60 -56.40
C THR A 540 -28.54 -2.49 -57.65
N ARG A 541 -29.02 -1.88 -58.75
CA ARG A 541 -29.13 -2.47 -60.10
C ARG A 541 -27.77 -3.03 -60.59
N PRO A 542 -27.75 -4.14 -61.35
CA PRO A 542 -26.53 -4.63 -61.98
C PRO A 542 -26.12 -3.72 -63.15
N LYS A 543 -24.90 -3.16 -63.10
CA LYS A 543 -24.29 -2.45 -64.23
C LYS A 543 -23.51 -3.42 -65.12
N LYS A 544 -23.75 -3.29 -66.42
CA LYS A 544 -23.25 -4.06 -67.55
C LYS A 544 -21.71 -4.17 -67.60
N LYS A 545 -21.22 -5.38 -67.89
CA LYS A 545 -19.89 -5.65 -68.47
C LYS A 545 -19.71 -4.85 -69.77
N LYS A 546 -18.59 -4.13 -69.90
CA LYS A 546 -17.98 -3.83 -71.20
C LYS A 546 -16.58 -4.44 -71.20
N GLY A 547 -16.38 -5.37 -72.13
CA GLY A 547 -15.10 -6.00 -72.39
C GLY A 547 -14.18 -5.13 -73.25
N LYS A 548 -12.89 -5.48 -73.15
CA LYS A 548 -11.76 -5.40 -74.09
C LYS A 548 -10.59 -5.97 -73.25
N GLN A 549 -9.85 -7.01 -73.63
CA GLN A 549 -9.55 -7.59 -74.93
C GLN A 549 -9.97 -9.06 -75.04
#